data_AF-A0A8E7KHA2-F1
#
_entry.id   AF-A0A8E7KHA2-F1
#
_cell.length_a   1.000
_cell.length_b   1.000
_cell.length_c   1.000
_cell.angle_alpha   90.00
_cell.angle_beta   90.00
_cell.angle_gamma   90.00
#
_symmetry.space_group_name_H-M   'P 1'
#
loop_
_entity.id
_entity.type
_entity.pdbx_description
1 polymer ?
#
loop_
_entity_poly.entity_id
_entity_poly.type
_entity_poly.pdbx_seq_one_letter_code
_entity_poly.pdbx_strand_id
1 'polypeptide(L)'
;MSNIDKQALREAAEKATPGPWEMEQENIWFTDEEGCTKHLAYVQQGDDVDDKQDHYNTAFIAAANPATMLALLDENLQLQREKDAIEAVALALRDDMRQAREQLEAAEKRNAEQREYYEGVIADGSKRIAELEKGHQEAAKQINSWRRLAKQNIAERGKDISELEAARQRIAELEARAVNLPKRSVDEVMHLSGFSRDYAEGWCAGNDNAIHEIRAAGIKVKGE
;
A
#
# COMPACT_ATOMS: atom_id res chain seq x y z
N MET A 1 6.49 36.91 52.02
CA MET A 1 7.23 37.99 51.33
C MET A 1 7.63 39.00 52.39
N SER A 2 8.86 39.50 52.35
CA SER A 2 9.30 40.57 53.27
C SER A 2 8.43 41.81 53.05
N ASN A 3 7.88 42.38 54.12
CA ASN A 3 6.99 43.56 54.10
C ASN A 3 7.79 44.87 53.94
N ILE A 4 8.92 44.83 53.22
CA ILE A 4 9.77 46.00 53.00
C ILE A 4 9.16 46.84 51.89
N ASP A 5 8.89 48.11 52.20
CA ASP A 5 8.54 49.11 51.21
C ASP A 5 9.79 49.50 50.40
N LYS A 6 9.98 48.82 49.26
CA LYS A 6 11.13 49.03 48.37
C LYS A 6 11.13 50.41 47.72
N GLN A 7 9.95 51.00 47.52
CA GLN A 7 9.83 52.32 46.91
C GLN A 7 10.26 53.39 47.91
N ALA A 8 9.76 53.31 49.16
CA ALA A 8 10.21 54.19 50.23
C ALA A 8 11.72 54.07 50.48
N LEU A 9 12.26 52.84 50.42
CA LEU A 9 13.71 52.61 50.59
C LEU A 9 14.54 53.19 49.43
N ARG A 10 14.05 53.09 48.19
CA ARG A 10 14.67 53.72 47.02
C ARG A 10 14.70 55.24 47.18
N GLU A 11 13.57 55.85 47.52
CA GLU A 11 13.47 57.30 47.73
C GLU A 11 14.37 57.79 48.86
N ALA A 12 14.51 57.01 49.94
CA ALA A 12 15.42 57.31 51.03
C ALA A 12 16.89 57.27 50.56
N ALA A 13 17.27 56.27 49.77
CA ALA A 13 18.61 56.15 49.22
C ALA A 13 18.93 57.27 48.21
N GLU A 14 18.00 57.61 47.31
CA GLU A 14 18.18 58.72 46.34
C GLU A 14 18.36 60.09 47.00
N LYS A 15 17.75 60.31 48.18
CA LYS A 15 17.87 61.55 48.94
C LYS A 15 19.14 61.64 49.80
N ALA A 16 19.74 60.50 50.14
CA ALA A 16 20.95 60.43 50.95
C ALA A 16 22.19 60.76 50.12
N THR A 17 23.32 61.02 50.78
CA THR A 17 24.59 61.30 50.08
C THR A 17 25.00 60.08 49.24
N PRO A 18 25.27 60.24 47.93
CA PRO A 18 25.71 59.12 47.09
C PRO A 18 26.96 58.43 47.64
N GLY A 19 27.06 57.13 47.40
CA GLY A 19 28.28 56.34 47.66
C GLY A 19 29.32 56.47 46.54
N PRO A 20 30.49 55.82 46.67
CA PRO A 20 30.84 54.92 47.77
C PRO A 20 31.15 55.69 49.06
N TRP A 21 30.75 55.11 50.19
CA TRP A 21 31.20 55.57 51.50
C TRP A 21 32.37 54.72 51.96
N GLU A 22 33.37 55.37 52.54
CA GLU A 22 34.53 54.75 53.15
C GLU A 22 34.49 54.97 54.66
N MET A 23 35.29 54.19 55.39
CA MET A 23 35.45 54.35 56.82
C MET A 23 36.92 54.41 57.22
N GLU A 24 37.20 55.18 58.25
CA GLU A 24 38.45 55.11 59.00
C GLU A 24 38.12 55.20 60.50
N GLN A 25 38.40 54.14 61.25
CA GLN A 25 37.98 54.01 62.65
C GLN A 25 36.46 54.24 62.81
N GLU A 26 36.05 55.17 63.67
CA GLU A 26 34.66 55.55 63.95
C GLU A 26 34.08 56.57 62.94
N ASN A 27 34.84 56.97 61.91
CA ASN A 27 34.41 57.97 60.93
C ASN A 27 33.97 57.34 59.62
N ILE A 28 32.77 57.72 59.15
CA ILE A 28 32.29 57.42 57.79
C ILE A 28 32.39 58.69 56.95
N TRP A 29 32.93 58.58 55.74
CA TRP A 29 33.18 59.70 54.84
C TRP A 29 33.04 59.27 53.36
N PHE A 30 33.04 60.24 52.45
CA PHE A 30 33.11 59.99 51.01
C PHE A 30 34.04 61.03 50.36
N THR A 31 34.51 60.72 49.15
CA THR A 31 35.27 61.68 48.32
C THR A 31 34.32 62.29 47.30
N ASP A 32 34.26 63.62 47.22
CA ASP A 32 33.47 64.29 46.18
C ASP A 32 34.17 64.29 44.81
N GLU A 33 33.49 64.83 43.79
CA GLU A 33 34.01 64.90 42.42
C GLU A 33 35.30 65.72 42.29
N GLU A 34 35.58 66.59 43.26
CA GLU A 34 36.79 67.42 43.31
C GLU A 34 37.96 66.72 44.05
N GLY A 35 37.75 65.49 44.53
CA GLY A 35 38.75 64.73 45.27
C GLY A 35 38.84 65.08 46.75
N CYS A 36 37.88 65.83 47.30
CA CYS A 36 37.88 66.26 48.69
C CYS A 36 37.12 65.28 49.59
N THR A 37 37.74 64.87 50.70
CA THR A 37 37.11 64.05 51.74
C THR A 37 36.07 64.86 52.51
N LYS A 38 34.84 64.35 52.55
CA LYS A 38 33.72 64.90 53.30
C LYS A 38 33.21 63.87 54.31
N HIS A 39 33.27 64.23 55.60
CA HIS A 39 32.76 63.39 56.67
C HIS A 39 31.23 63.40 56.71
N LEU A 40 30.63 62.21 56.82
CA LEU A 40 29.18 62.01 56.85
C LEU A 40 28.67 61.77 58.26
N ALA A 41 29.34 60.88 59.00
CA ALA A 41 28.93 60.48 60.33
C ALA A 41 30.14 60.08 61.18
N TYR A 42 30.02 60.35 62.47
CA TYR A 42 30.85 59.74 63.51
C TYR A 42 29.99 58.70 64.22
N VAL A 43 30.39 57.43 64.15
CA VAL A 43 29.69 56.32 64.80
C VAL A 43 30.32 56.15 66.17
N GLN A 44 29.60 56.57 67.21
CA GLN A 44 30.08 56.40 68.58
C GLN A 44 29.95 54.94 69.01
N GLN A 45 31.05 54.37 69.49
CA GLN A 45 31.04 53.06 70.13
C GLN A 45 30.09 53.05 71.33
N GLY A 46 29.21 52.05 71.38
CA GLY A 46 28.37 51.82 72.54
C GLY A 46 29.17 51.17 73.68
N ASP A 47 28.89 51.55 74.93
CA ASP A 47 29.60 51.06 76.13
C ASP A 47 29.63 49.52 76.26
N ASP A 48 28.62 48.84 75.69
CA ASP A 48 28.46 47.38 75.72
C ASP A 48 28.94 46.67 74.43
N VAL A 49 29.55 47.40 73.49
CA VAL A 49 30.04 46.88 72.21
C VAL A 49 31.57 46.90 72.20
N ASP A 50 32.22 45.77 71.91
CA ASP A 50 33.68 45.73 71.82
C ASP A 50 34.24 46.41 70.56
N ASP A 51 35.51 46.81 70.61
CA ASP A 51 36.17 47.59 69.53
C ASP A 51 36.12 46.89 68.16
N LYS A 52 36.08 45.54 68.13
CA LYS A 52 36.01 44.79 66.88
C LYS A 52 34.61 44.82 66.30
N GLN A 53 33.60 44.63 67.14
CA GLN A 53 32.20 44.68 66.73
C GLN A 53 31.82 46.08 66.27
N ASP A 54 32.32 47.12 66.94
CA ASP A 54 32.12 48.51 66.52
C ASP A 54 32.70 48.76 65.13
N HIS A 55 33.96 48.35 64.90
CA HIS A 55 34.59 48.42 63.58
C HIS A 55 33.75 47.71 62.51
N TYR A 56 33.24 46.50 62.77
CA TYR A 56 32.40 45.79 61.80
C TYR A 56 31.05 46.45 61.56
N ASN A 57 30.42 47.04 62.58
CA ASN A 57 29.17 47.76 62.42
C ASN A 57 29.36 49.00 61.54
N THR A 58 30.40 49.80 61.82
CA THR A 58 30.75 50.98 61.04
C THR A 58 31.10 50.61 59.59
N ALA A 59 31.84 49.50 59.39
CA ALA A 59 32.13 48.95 58.06
C ALA A 59 30.87 48.54 57.31
N PHE A 60 29.95 47.89 58.00
CA PHE A 60 28.68 47.49 57.41
C PHE A 60 27.84 48.69 56.99
N ILE A 61 27.77 49.75 57.81
CA ILE A 61 27.03 50.98 57.46
C ILE A 61 27.65 51.66 56.23
N ALA A 62 28.98 51.77 56.18
CA ALA A 62 29.69 52.33 55.03
C ALA A 62 29.49 51.48 53.75
N ALA A 63 29.48 50.15 53.87
CA ALA A 63 29.21 49.24 52.76
C ALA A 63 27.74 49.26 52.31
N ALA A 64 26.80 49.33 53.25
CA ALA A 64 25.35 49.43 53.04
C ALA A 64 24.90 50.88 52.75
N ASN A 65 25.75 51.64 52.05
CA ASN A 65 25.47 53.01 51.65
C ASN A 65 24.35 53.09 50.58
N PRO A 66 23.88 54.30 50.24
CA PRO A 66 22.82 54.49 49.26
C PRO A 66 23.12 53.92 47.87
N ALA A 67 24.37 53.98 47.39
CA ALA A 67 24.73 53.44 46.08
C ALA A 67 24.59 51.90 46.04
N THR A 68 25.08 51.21 47.09
CA THR A 68 24.90 49.76 47.24
C THR A 68 23.42 49.39 47.35
N MET A 69 22.63 50.14 48.11
CA MET A 69 21.19 49.88 48.26
C MET A 69 20.44 50.02 46.94
N LEU A 70 20.71 51.07 46.17
CA LEU A 70 20.09 51.30 44.85
C LEU A 70 20.46 50.18 43.87
N ALA A 71 21.74 49.77 43.83
CA ALA A 71 22.20 48.67 42.99
C ALA A 71 21.45 47.36 43.33
N LEU A 72 21.33 47.01 44.61
CA LEU A 72 20.58 45.82 45.05
C LEU A 72 19.08 45.91 44.72
N LEU A 73 18.48 47.10 44.82
CA LEU A 73 17.07 47.30 44.44
C LEU A 73 16.86 47.16 42.93
N ASP A 74 17.78 47.65 42.11
CA ASP A 74 17.76 47.49 40.67
C ASP A 74 17.94 46.03 40.25
N GLU A 75 18.92 45.32 40.83
CA GLU A 75 19.09 43.87 40.64
C GLU A 75 17.83 43.11 41.04
N ASN A 76 17.22 43.45 42.17
CA ASN A 76 16.00 42.79 42.62
C ASN A 76 14.82 43.03 41.67
N LEU A 77 14.68 44.25 41.14
CA LEU A 77 13.67 44.57 40.13
C LEU A 77 13.92 43.81 38.82
N GLN A 78 15.18 43.69 38.40
CA GLN A 78 15.57 42.92 37.23
C GLN A 78 15.23 41.44 37.40
N LEU A 79 15.58 40.84 38.54
CA LEU A 79 15.24 39.44 38.87
C LEU A 79 13.73 39.20 38.89
N GLN A 80 12.93 40.17 39.38
CA GLN A 80 11.47 40.07 39.32
C GLN A 80 10.95 40.06 37.88
N ARG A 81 11.46 40.95 37.03
CA ARG A 81 11.10 40.99 35.61
C ARG A 81 11.47 39.71 34.87
N GLU A 82 12.66 39.17 35.14
CA GLU A 82 13.11 37.91 34.54
C GLU A 82 12.26 36.73 35.00
N LYS A 83 11.91 36.68 36.29
CA LYS A 83 11.00 35.66 36.81
C LYS A 83 9.63 35.73 36.10
N ASP A 84 9.04 36.91 36.00
CA ASP A 84 7.73 37.09 35.36
C ASP A 84 7.80 36.74 33.87
N ALA A 85 8.89 37.07 33.18
CA ALA A 85 9.12 36.69 31.79
C ALA A 85 9.25 35.16 31.62
N ILE A 86 9.99 34.49 32.50
CA ILE A 86 10.11 33.02 32.51
C ILE A 86 8.75 32.37 32.76
N GLU A 87 7.96 32.91 33.71
CA GLU A 87 6.62 32.40 34.00
C GLU A 87 5.69 32.54 32.79
N ALA A 88 5.73 33.68 32.10
CA ALA A 88 4.97 33.90 30.87
C ALA A 88 5.36 32.90 29.76
N VAL A 89 6.66 32.66 29.56
CA VAL A 89 7.15 31.68 28.59
C VAL A 89 6.73 30.25 28.97
N ALA A 90 6.80 29.89 30.25
CA ALA A 90 6.40 28.57 30.72
C ALA A 90 4.89 28.32 30.52
N LEU A 91 4.05 29.35 30.71
CA LEU A 91 2.62 29.27 30.44
C LEU A 91 2.33 29.09 28.95
N ALA A 92 2.99 29.88 28.07
CA ALA A 92 2.84 29.73 26.63
C ALA A 92 3.27 28.34 26.16
N LEU A 93 4.42 27.86 26.61
CA LEU A 93 4.92 26.53 26.26
C LEU A 93 3.96 25.42 26.73
N ARG A 94 3.37 25.56 27.92
CA ARG A 94 2.38 24.59 28.42
C ARG A 94 1.14 24.54 27.52
N ASP A 95 0.69 25.68 27.03
CA ASP A 95 -0.49 25.75 26.17
C ASP A 95 -0.17 25.23 24.76
N ASP A 96 1.02 25.52 24.21
CA ASP A 96 1.51 24.93 22.97
C ASP A 96 1.62 23.40 23.07
N MET A 97 2.16 22.88 24.18
CA MET A 97 2.23 21.44 24.42
C MET A 97 0.84 20.80 24.49
N ARG A 98 -0.16 21.50 25.03
CA ARG A 98 -1.55 21.01 25.06
C ARG A 98 -2.11 20.92 23.65
N GLN A 99 -1.99 21.99 22.86
CA GLN A 99 -2.46 22.01 21.47
C GLN A 99 -1.76 20.95 20.63
N ALA A 100 -0.46 20.74 20.79
CA ALA A 100 0.29 19.71 20.09
C ALA A 100 -0.23 18.30 20.42
N ARG A 101 -0.59 18.03 21.69
CA ARG A 101 -1.19 16.75 22.09
C ARG A 101 -2.58 16.55 21.50
N GLU A 102 -3.42 17.58 21.48
CA GLU A 102 -4.75 17.52 20.86
C GLU A 102 -4.66 17.25 19.35
N GLN A 103 -3.71 17.91 18.66
CA GLN A 103 -3.46 17.65 17.24
C GLN A 103 -2.93 16.24 16.98
N LEU A 104 -2.06 15.73 17.87
CA LEU A 104 -1.55 14.37 17.78
C LEU A 104 -2.69 13.34 17.94
N GLU A 105 -3.55 13.51 18.94
CA GLU A 105 -4.70 12.62 19.16
C GLU A 105 -5.67 12.64 17.97
N ALA A 106 -5.95 13.83 17.41
CA ALA A 106 -6.77 13.96 16.21
C ALA A 106 -6.15 13.27 14.99
N ALA A 107 -4.83 13.38 14.81
CA ALA A 107 -4.11 12.71 13.74
C ALA A 107 -4.08 11.19 13.91
N GLU A 108 -3.88 10.69 15.13
CA GLU A 108 -3.95 9.26 15.46
C GLU A 108 -5.33 8.69 15.18
N LYS A 109 -6.40 9.40 15.57
CA LYS A 109 -7.78 9.00 15.26
C LYS A 109 -8.02 8.92 13.75
N ARG A 110 -7.60 9.95 12.98
CA ARG A 110 -7.72 9.94 11.52
C ARG A 110 -6.97 8.77 10.88
N ASN A 111 -5.77 8.46 11.38
CA ASN A 111 -5.00 7.31 10.90
C ASN A 111 -5.69 5.98 11.21
N ALA A 112 -6.33 5.85 12.38
CA ALA A 112 -7.11 4.66 12.73
C ALA A 112 -8.32 4.48 11.82
N GLU A 113 -9.10 5.54 11.58
CA GLU A 113 -10.26 5.53 10.67
C GLU A 113 -9.83 5.17 9.23
N GLN A 114 -8.72 5.72 8.76
CA GLN A 114 -8.19 5.38 7.43
C GLN A 114 -7.75 3.91 7.35
N ARG A 115 -7.12 3.38 8.40
CA ARG A 115 -6.73 1.95 8.44
C ARG A 115 -7.95 1.06 8.34
N GLU A 116 -9.00 1.33 9.11
CA GLU A 116 -10.25 0.57 9.08
C GLU A 116 -10.90 0.61 7.69
N TYR A 117 -10.94 1.78 7.06
CA TYR A 117 -11.44 1.93 5.69
C TYR A 117 -10.66 1.06 4.69
N TYR A 118 -9.32 1.16 4.70
CA TYR A 118 -8.49 0.39 3.76
C TYR A 118 -8.55 -1.11 4.03
N GLU A 119 -8.64 -1.54 5.28
CA GLU A 119 -8.83 -2.94 5.64
C GLU A 119 -10.15 -3.48 5.09
N GLY A 120 -11.24 -2.70 5.15
CA GLY A 120 -12.52 -3.04 4.53
C GLY A 120 -12.42 -3.17 3.00
N VAL A 121 -11.76 -2.23 2.31
CA VAL A 121 -11.55 -2.29 0.86
C VAL A 121 -10.72 -3.51 0.46
N ILE A 122 -9.67 -3.81 1.21
CA ILE A 122 -8.82 -4.98 0.97
C ILE A 122 -9.60 -6.28 1.19
N ALA A 123 -10.43 -6.35 2.23
CA ALA A 123 -11.25 -7.52 2.52
C ALA A 123 -12.28 -7.79 1.42
N ASP A 124 -13.00 -6.75 0.96
CA ASP A 124 -13.97 -6.87 -0.13
C ASP A 124 -13.27 -7.27 -1.45
N GLY A 125 -12.15 -6.61 -1.76
CA GLY A 125 -11.32 -6.95 -2.92
C GLY A 125 -10.83 -8.40 -2.89
N SER A 126 -10.36 -8.87 -1.73
CA SER A 126 -9.90 -10.25 -1.55
C SER A 126 -11.03 -11.26 -1.74
N LYS A 127 -12.23 -10.95 -1.23
CA LYS A 127 -13.42 -11.79 -1.44
C LYS A 127 -13.78 -11.88 -2.92
N ARG A 128 -13.76 -10.74 -3.64
CA ARG A 128 -14.07 -10.71 -5.07
C ARG A 128 -13.06 -11.50 -5.90
N ILE A 129 -11.78 -11.42 -5.57
CA ILE A 129 -10.72 -12.21 -6.21
C ILE A 129 -10.98 -13.71 -5.99
N ALA A 130 -11.27 -14.13 -4.76
CA ALA A 130 -11.55 -15.54 -4.47
C ALA A 130 -12.77 -16.09 -5.25
N GLU A 131 -13.84 -15.29 -5.39
CA GLU A 131 -14.99 -15.65 -6.22
C GLU A 131 -14.61 -15.83 -7.70
N LEU A 132 -13.82 -14.90 -8.25
CA LEU A 132 -13.35 -14.96 -9.64
C LEU A 132 -12.43 -16.17 -9.87
N GLU A 133 -11.51 -16.44 -8.95
CA GLU A 133 -10.61 -17.60 -9.01
C GLU A 133 -11.39 -18.92 -9.03
N LYS A 134 -12.42 -19.04 -8.19
CA LYS A 134 -13.33 -20.20 -8.20
C LYS A 134 -14.05 -20.33 -9.54
N GLY A 135 -14.61 -19.24 -10.06
CA GLY A 135 -15.27 -19.22 -11.36
C GLY A 135 -14.33 -19.62 -12.51
N HIS A 136 -13.09 -19.12 -12.50
CA HIS A 136 -12.06 -19.52 -13.47
C HIS A 136 -11.71 -20.99 -13.38
N GLN A 137 -11.61 -21.55 -12.16
CA GLN A 137 -11.33 -22.97 -11.96
C GLN A 137 -12.47 -23.86 -12.49
N GLU A 138 -13.72 -23.47 -12.27
CA GLU A 138 -14.89 -24.16 -12.79
C GLU A 138 -14.95 -24.08 -14.32
N ALA A 139 -14.72 -22.91 -14.90
CA ALA A 139 -14.64 -22.73 -16.34
C ALA A 139 -13.54 -23.60 -16.97
N ALA A 140 -12.36 -23.66 -16.34
CA ALA A 140 -11.25 -24.51 -16.80
C ALA A 140 -11.63 -26.00 -16.79
N LYS A 141 -12.34 -26.47 -15.75
CA LYS A 141 -12.86 -27.85 -15.69
C LYS A 141 -13.83 -28.13 -16.83
N GLN A 142 -14.76 -27.21 -17.08
CA GLN A 142 -15.72 -27.34 -18.17
C GLN A 142 -15.00 -27.40 -19.53
N ILE A 143 -14.11 -26.46 -19.82
CA ILE A 143 -13.34 -26.42 -21.08
C ILE A 143 -12.60 -27.75 -21.31
N ASN A 144 -11.99 -28.31 -20.27
CA ASN A 144 -11.30 -29.60 -20.37
C ASN A 144 -12.28 -30.76 -20.67
N SER A 145 -13.46 -30.77 -20.05
CA SER A 145 -14.52 -31.74 -20.34
C SER A 145 -14.99 -31.66 -21.80
N TRP A 146 -15.35 -30.46 -22.26
CA TRP A 146 -15.78 -30.22 -23.65
C TRP A 146 -14.70 -30.60 -24.65
N ARG A 147 -13.43 -30.26 -24.36
CA ARG A 147 -12.29 -30.65 -25.20
C ARG A 147 -12.17 -32.17 -25.31
N ARG A 148 -12.40 -32.92 -24.22
CA ARG A 148 -12.36 -34.38 -24.23
C ARG A 148 -13.49 -34.97 -25.08
N LEU A 149 -14.71 -34.49 -24.90
CA LEU A 149 -15.87 -34.91 -25.70
C LEU A 149 -15.66 -34.61 -27.19
N ALA A 150 -15.17 -33.42 -27.52
CA ALA A 150 -14.87 -33.05 -28.90
C ALA A 150 -13.84 -33.99 -29.53
N LYS A 151 -12.77 -34.34 -28.81
CA LYS A 151 -11.78 -35.33 -29.28
C LYS A 151 -12.40 -36.71 -29.52
N GLN A 152 -13.27 -37.17 -28.62
CA GLN A 152 -13.96 -38.46 -28.78
C GLN A 152 -14.87 -38.45 -30.00
N ASN A 153 -15.71 -37.42 -30.16
CA ASN A 153 -16.60 -37.28 -31.30
C ASN A 153 -15.84 -37.23 -32.64
N ILE A 154 -14.70 -36.52 -32.69
CA ILE A 154 -13.84 -36.49 -33.88
C ILE A 154 -13.28 -37.89 -34.18
N ALA A 155 -12.81 -38.61 -33.16
CA ALA A 155 -12.27 -39.96 -33.32
C ALA A 155 -13.34 -40.96 -33.79
N GLU A 156 -14.56 -40.88 -33.25
CA GLU A 156 -15.69 -41.71 -33.67
C GLU A 156 -16.07 -41.42 -35.12
N ARG A 157 -16.28 -40.15 -35.49
CA ARG A 157 -16.56 -39.77 -36.88
C ARG A 157 -15.45 -40.18 -37.84
N GLY A 158 -14.19 -40.15 -37.39
CA GLY A 158 -13.06 -40.64 -38.18
C GLY A 158 -13.15 -42.13 -38.51
N LYS A 159 -13.67 -42.96 -37.59
CA LYS A 159 -13.95 -44.38 -37.84
C LYS A 159 -15.08 -44.54 -38.84
N ASP A 160 -16.20 -43.84 -38.63
CA ASP A 160 -17.36 -43.90 -39.54
C ASP A 160 -16.96 -43.51 -40.98
N ILE A 161 -16.12 -42.48 -41.13
CA ILE A 161 -15.59 -42.06 -42.44
C ILE A 161 -14.74 -43.16 -43.05
N SER A 162 -13.85 -43.79 -42.26
CA SER A 162 -12.99 -44.88 -42.75
C SER A 162 -13.83 -46.09 -43.19
N GLU A 163 -14.89 -46.42 -42.45
CA GLU A 163 -15.83 -47.50 -42.81
C GLU A 163 -16.63 -47.16 -44.09
N LEU A 164 -17.09 -45.91 -44.22
CA LEU A 164 -17.77 -45.43 -45.42
C LEU A 164 -16.85 -45.46 -46.65
N GLU A 165 -15.58 -45.09 -46.51
CA GLU A 165 -14.59 -45.17 -47.58
C GLU A 165 -14.37 -46.62 -48.02
N ALA A 166 -14.19 -47.54 -47.07
CA ALA A 166 -14.05 -48.97 -47.37
C ALA A 166 -15.31 -49.55 -48.06
N ALA A 167 -16.51 -49.17 -47.60
CA ALA A 167 -17.76 -49.58 -48.21
C ALA A 167 -17.91 -49.04 -49.65
N ARG A 168 -17.56 -47.76 -49.87
CA ARG A 168 -17.56 -47.15 -51.22
C ARG A 168 -16.59 -47.86 -52.15
N GLN A 169 -15.38 -48.16 -51.66
CA GLN A 169 -14.38 -48.90 -52.44
C GLN A 169 -14.90 -50.29 -52.80
N ARG A 170 -15.56 -50.98 -51.87
CA ARG A 170 -16.17 -52.29 -52.14
C ARG A 170 -17.31 -52.22 -53.15
N ILE A 171 -18.18 -51.21 -53.08
CA ILE A 171 -19.23 -50.99 -54.08
C ILE A 171 -18.61 -50.77 -55.45
N ALA A 172 -17.60 -49.89 -55.56
CA ALA A 172 -16.90 -49.64 -56.82
C ALA A 172 -16.25 -50.92 -57.39
N GLU A 173 -15.62 -51.75 -56.55
CA GLU A 173 -15.11 -53.07 -56.95
C GLU A 173 -16.20 -53.98 -57.51
N LEU A 174 -17.37 -54.01 -56.88
CA LEU A 174 -18.50 -54.83 -57.31
C LEU A 174 -19.12 -54.32 -58.61
N GLU A 175 -19.28 -53.00 -58.76
CA GLU A 175 -19.78 -52.35 -59.97
C GLU A 175 -18.81 -52.47 -61.16
N ALA A 176 -17.52 -52.66 -60.90
CA ALA A 176 -16.52 -52.95 -61.92
C ALA A 176 -16.55 -54.42 -62.39
N ARG A 177 -17.17 -55.35 -61.63
CA ARG A 177 -17.25 -56.76 -62.05
C ARG A 177 -18.19 -56.90 -63.24
N ALA A 178 -17.75 -57.70 -64.21
CA ALA A 178 -18.55 -58.09 -65.35
C ALA A 178 -18.81 -59.60 -65.32
N VAL A 179 -20.05 -59.99 -65.57
CA VAL A 179 -20.49 -61.38 -65.74
C VAL A 179 -19.86 -61.92 -67.02
N ASN A 180 -19.25 -63.10 -66.94
CA ASN A 180 -18.72 -63.76 -68.13
C ASN A 180 -19.79 -64.65 -68.75
N LEU A 181 -20.41 -64.20 -69.84
CA LEU A 181 -21.40 -64.97 -70.59
C LEU A 181 -21.01 -64.97 -72.08
N PRO A 182 -20.19 -65.92 -72.53
CA PRO A 182 -19.61 -65.88 -73.87
C PRO A 182 -20.68 -66.01 -74.95
N LYS A 183 -20.66 -65.11 -75.92
CA LYS A 183 -21.48 -65.23 -77.13
C LYS A 183 -20.85 -66.29 -78.04
N ARG A 184 -21.66 -67.27 -78.46
CA ARG A 184 -21.25 -68.33 -79.39
C ARG A 184 -22.14 -68.26 -80.63
N SER A 185 -21.56 -68.57 -81.77
CA SER A 185 -22.29 -68.73 -83.02
C SER A 185 -23.10 -70.03 -83.01
N VAL A 186 -24.14 -70.10 -83.84
CA VAL A 186 -24.96 -71.30 -84.02
C VAL A 186 -24.09 -72.50 -84.41
N ASP A 187 -23.12 -72.29 -85.31
CA ASP A 187 -22.19 -73.35 -85.74
C ASP A 187 -21.32 -73.86 -84.58
N GLU A 188 -20.77 -72.97 -83.74
CA GLU A 188 -20.01 -73.37 -82.56
C GLU A 188 -20.87 -74.16 -81.57
N VAL A 189 -22.12 -73.74 -81.35
CA VAL A 189 -23.04 -74.43 -80.45
C VAL A 189 -23.45 -75.79 -80.99
N MET A 190 -23.70 -75.91 -82.30
CA MET A 190 -23.95 -77.20 -82.96
C MET A 190 -22.76 -78.15 -82.78
N HIS A 191 -21.53 -77.66 -82.99
CA HIS A 191 -20.32 -78.46 -82.84
C HIS A 191 -20.09 -78.91 -81.39
N LEU A 192 -20.35 -78.05 -80.40
CA LEU A 192 -20.14 -78.35 -78.98
C LEU A 192 -21.21 -79.26 -78.40
N SER A 193 -22.46 -79.07 -78.82
CA SER A 193 -23.62 -79.73 -78.23
C SER A 193 -23.99 -81.03 -78.95
N GLY A 194 -23.65 -81.17 -80.24
CA GLY A 194 -24.03 -82.30 -81.08
C GLY A 194 -25.51 -82.34 -81.48
N PHE A 195 -26.27 -81.29 -81.16
CA PHE A 195 -27.71 -81.18 -81.45
C PHE A 195 -28.00 -80.46 -82.78
N SER A 196 -29.28 -80.48 -83.16
CA SER A 196 -29.76 -79.86 -84.41
C SER A 196 -29.55 -78.34 -84.45
N ARG A 197 -29.59 -77.79 -85.67
CA ARG A 197 -29.55 -76.34 -85.91
C ARG A 197 -30.62 -75.59 -85.11
N ASP A 198 -31.84 -76.13 -85.06
CA ASP A 198 -32.96 -75.54 -84.31
C ASP A 198 -32.68 -75.45 -82.80
N TYR A 199 -32.02 -76.47 -82.22
CA TYR A 199 -31.58 -76.42 -80.82
C TYR A 199 -30.52 -75.35 -80.61
N ALA A 200 -29.53 -75.28 -81.50
CA ALA A 200 -28.45 -74.31 -81.40
C ALA A 200 -28.94 -72.85 -81.58
N GLU A 201 -29.89 -72.61 -82.50
CA GLU A 201 -30.56 -71.31 -82.66
C GLU A 201 -31.36 -70.93 -81.39
N GLY A 202 -32.10 -71.89 -80.82
CA GLY A 202 -32.83 -71.68 -79.55
C GLY A 202 -31.90 -71.37 -78.37
N TRP A 203 -30.75 -72.05 -78.27
CA TRP A 203 -29.74 -71.77 -77.25
C TRP A 203 -29.13 -70.37 -77.43
N CYS A 204 -28.76 -69.99 -78.66
CA CYS A 204 -28.22 -68.67 -78.97
C CYS A 204 -29.25 -67.55 -78.65
N ALA A 205 -30.52 -67.75 -79.00
CA ALA A 205 -31.60 -66.81 -78.69
C ALA A 205 -31.82 -66.68 -77.17
N GLY A 206 -31.81 -67.80 -76.44
CA GLY A 206 -31.90 -67.80 -74.97
C GLY A 206 -30.70 -67.11 -74.31
N ASN A 207 -29.48 -67.30 -74.85
CA ASN A 207 -28.26 -66.66 -74.38
C ASN A 207 -28.27 -65.15 -74.65
N ASP A 208 -28.72 -64.72 -75.84
CA ASP A 208 -28.88 -63.28 -76.16
C ASP A 208 -29.96 -62.62 -75.28
N ASN A 209 -31.06 -63.32 -74.99
CA ASN A 209 -32.07 -62.85 -74.05
C ASN A 209 -31.51 -62.75 -72.61
N ALA A 210 -30.74 -63.73 -72.15
CA ALA A 210 -30.09 -63.67 -70.85
C ALA A 210 -29.09 -62.50 -70.76
N ILE A 211 -28.30 -62.25 -71.81
CA ILE A 211 -27.41 -61.08 -71.91
C ILE A 211 -28.23 -59.78 -71.85
N HIS A 212 -29.35 -59.70 -72.56
CA HIS A 212 -30.24 -58.54 -72.55
C HIS A 212 -30.77 -58.26 -71.14
N GLU A 213 -31.33 -59.25 -70.46
CA GLU A 213 -31.90 -59.08 -69.12
C GLU A 213 -30.84 -58.73 -68.07
N ILE A 214 -29.64 -59.32 -68.15
CA ILE A 214 -28.52 -58.97 -67.27
C ILE A 214 -28.13 -57.50 -67.46
N ARG A 215 -28.10 -57.01 -68.71
CA ARG A 215 -27.82 -55.60 -69.01
C ARG A 215 -28.95 -54.68 -68.57
N ALA A 216 -30.20 -55.08 -68.75
CA ALA A 216 -31.38 -54.32 -68.30
C ALA A 216 -31.37 -54.12 -66.77
N ALA A 217 -30.83 -55.08 -66.02
CA ALA A 217 -30.60 -54.98 -64.58
C ALA A 217 -29.38 -54.10 -64.19
N GLY A 218 -28.66 -53.52 -65.16
CA GLY A 218 -27.50 -52.66 -64.93
C GLY A 218 -26.18 -53.41 -64.69
N ILE A 219 -26.11 -54.71 -64.97
CA ILE A 219 -24.93 -55.55 -64.73
C ILE A 219 -24.09 -55.63 -66.01
N LYS A 220 -22.78 -55.42 -65.90
CA LYS A 220 -21.84 -55.54 -67.04
C LYS A 220 -21.67 -57.01 -67.45
N VAL A 221 -21.53 -57.26 -68.75
CA VAL A 221 -21.23 -58.59 -69.33
C VAL A 221 -19.91 -58.50 -70.11
N LYS A 222 -18.97 -59.43 -69.91
CA LYS A 222 -17.67 -59.46 -70.61
C LYS A 222 -17.87 -59.70 -72.11
N GLY A 223 -17.02 -59.08 -72.93
CA GLY A 223 -17.08 -59.17 -74.38
C GLY A 223 -17.83 -58.01 -75.04
N GLU A 224 -17.84 -56.85 -74.39
CA GLU A 224 -17.79 -55.57 -75.11
C GLU A 224 -16.56 -55.51 -76.03
#